data_AF-A0A1F2R1V4-F1
#
_entry.id   AF-A0A1F2R1V4-F1
#
_cell.length_a   1.000
_cell.length_b   1.000
_cell.length_c   1.000
_cell.angle_alpha   90.00
_cell.angle_beta   90.00
_cell.angle_gamma   90.00
#
_symmetry.space_group_name_H-M   'P 1'
#
loop_
_entity.id
_entity.type
_entity.pdbx_description
1 polymer ?
#
loop_
_entity_poly.entity_id
_entity_poly.type
_entity_poly.pdbx_seq_one_letter_code
_entity_poly.pdbx_strand_id
1 'polypeptide(L)' 'MSELRWEAWAAIVAFILTLGYTLNPLPYLMGAFTFIAQPLFAVAMLGYAQKVFRDLKRRKVI' A
#
# COMPACT_ATOMS: atom_id res chain seq x y z
N MET A 1 -7.79 -9.76 14.38
CA MET A 1 -6.97 -8.56 14.04
C MET A 1 -5.58 -8.91 13.47
N SER A 2 -5.34 -10.11 12.94
CA SER A 2 -4.02 -10.48 12.36
C SER A 2 -3.86 -10.13 10.87
N GLU A 3 -4.95 -10.07 10.11
CA GLU A 3 -4.91 -9.84 8.65
C GLU A 3 -4.33 -8.47 8.26
N LEU A 4 -4.55 -7.43 9.07
CA LEU A 4 -4.14 -6.07 8.74
C LEU A 4 -2.63 -5.82 8.90
N ARG A 5 -1.91 -6.69 9.61
CA ARG A 5 -0.49 -6.46 9.92
C ARG A 5 0.36 -6.42 8.66
N TRP A 6 0.14 -7.34 7.73
CA TRP A 6 0.94 -7.43 6.52
C TRP A 6 0.68 -6.26 5.57
N GLU A 7 -0.59 -5.90 5.36
CA GLU A 7 -1.01 -4.75 4.54
C GLU A 7 -0.43 -3.44 5.10
N ALA A 8 -0.45 -3.28 6.42
CA ALA A 8 0.13 -2.12 7.09
C ALA A 8 1.66 -2.05 6.93
N TRP A 9 2.37 -3.18 7.10
CA TRP A 9 3.81 -3.23 6.87
C TRP A 9 4.18 -2.94 5.41
N ALA A 10 3.44 -3.51 4.46
CA ALA A 10 3.61 -3.25 3.03
C ALA A 10 3.43 -1.75 2.71
N ALA A 11 2.40 -1.13 3.27
CA ALA A 11 2.17 0.31 3.12
C ALA A 11 3.30 1.14 3.74
N ILE A 12 3.75 0.82 4.95
CA ILE A 12 4.86 1.53 5.62
C ILE A 12 6.14 1.48 4.77
N VAL A 13 6.51 0.29 4.27
CA VAL A 13 7.69 0.13 3.41
C VAL A 13 7.54 0.94 2.12
N ALA A 14 6.37 0.90 1.48
CA ALA A 14 6.09 1.68 0.29
C ALA A 14 6.16 3.20 0.55
N PHE A 15 5.66 3.67 1.69
CA PHE A 15 5.74 5.06 2.11
C PHE A 15 7.18 5.53 2.32
N ILE A 16 8.02 4.71 2.98
CA ILE A 16 9.43 5.05 3.20
C ILE A 16 10.17 5.19 1.87
N LEU A 17 9.98 4.24 0.94
CA LEU A 17 10.60 4.29 -0.39
C LEU A 17 10.13 5.51 -1.18
N THR A 18 8.84 5.84 -1.09
CA THR A 18 8.25 7.01 -1.76
C THR A 18 8.78 8.31 -1.20
N LEU A 19 8.88 8.43 0.13
CA LEU A 19 9.42 9.60 0.78
C LEU A 19 10.89 9.79 0.40
N GLY A 20 11.69 8.72 0.42
CA GLY A 20 13.08 8.74 -0.03
C GLY A 20 13.23 9.23 -1.47
N TYR A 21 12.42 8.68 -2.39
CA TYR A 21 12.41 9.11 -3.80
C TYR A 21 11.94 10.56 -3.98
N THR A 22 10.94 10.99 -3.21
CA THR A 22 10.39 12.36 -3.29
C THR A 22 11.40 13.41 -2.81
N LEU A 23 12.15 13.11 -1.77
CA LEU A 23 13.19 14.00 -1.24
C LEU A 23 14.45 14.00 -2.11
N ASN A 24 14.82 12.86 -2.69
CA ASN A 24 15.99 12.76 -3.54
C ASN A 24 15.76 11.74 -4.68
N PRO A 25 15.40 12.18 -5.89
CA PRO A 25 15.04 11.28 -7.00
C PRO A 25 16.27 10.69 -7.70
N LEU A 26 17.04 9.88 -6.98
CA LEU A 26 18.19 9.15 -7.54
C LEU A 26 17.73 7.95 -8.39
N PRO A 27 18.52 7.52 -9.41
CA PRO A 27 18.15 6.40 -10.28
C PRO A 27 17.80 5.10 -9.53
N TYR A 28 18.54 4.79 -8.46
CA TYR A 28 18.26 3.62 -7.63
C TYR A 28 16.96 3.74 -6.83
N LEU A 29 16.65 4.95 -6.33
CA LEU A 29 15.41 5.22 -5.61
C LEU A 29 14.21 5.22 -6.55
N MET A 30 14.38 5.68 -7.79
CA MET A 30 13.37 5.59 -8.84
C MET A 30 13.04 4.12 -9.14
N GLY A 31 14.05 3.26 -9.28
CA GLY A 31 13.86 1.83 -9.46
C GLY A 31 13.12 1.19 -8.28
N ALA A 32 13.53 1.49 -7.04
CA ALA A 32 12.86 0.99 -5.84
C ALA A 32 11.41 1.48 -5.73
N PHE A 33 11.14 2.74 -6.06
CA PHE A 33 9.79 3.29 -6.08
C PHE A 33 8.91 2.56 -7.12
N THR A 34 9.37 2.45 -8.36
CA THR A 34 8.60 1.87 -9.46
C THR A 34 8.36 0.37 -9.28
N PHE A 35 9.38 -0.39 -8.88
CA PHE A 35 9.29 -1.86 -8.85
C PHE A 35 8.95 -2.43 -7.47
N ILE A 36 9.05 -1.66 -6.39
CA ILE A 36 8.76 -2.14 -5.03
C ILE A 36 7.60 -1.35 -4.42
N ALA A 37 7.70 -0.02 -4.36
CA ALA A 37 6.68 0.79 -3.69
C ALA A 37 5.33 0.76 -4.43
N GLN A 38 5.33 0.93 -5.75
CA GLN A 38 4.07 0.92 -6.53
C GLN A 38 3.31 -0.42 -6.43
N PRO A 39 3.95 -1.60 -6.60
CA PRO A 39 3.26 -2.88 -6.36
C PRO A 39 2.78 -3.06 -4.93
N LEU A 40 3.57 -2.65 -3.92
CA LEU A 40 3.14 -2.72 -2.52
C LEU A 40 1.92 -1.85 -2.24
N PHE A 41 1.86 -0.64 -2.80
CA PHE A 41 0.67 0.21 -2.70
C PHE A 41 -0.53 -0.40 -3.40
N ALA A 42 -0.36 -0.99 -4.57
CA ALA A 42 -1.45 -1.66 -5.28
C ALA A 42 -2.03 -2.81 -4.44
N VAL A 43 -1.17 -3.65 -3.86
CA VAL A 43 -1.61 -4.77 -2.99
C VAL A 43 -2.30 -4.24 -1.73
N ALA A 44 -1.73 -3.25 -1.06
CA ALA A 44 -2.32 -2.66 0.15
C ALA A 44 -3.68 -2.00 -0.15
N MET A 45 -3.78 -1.26 -1.26
CA MET A 45 -5.02 -0.63 -1.71
C MET A 45 -6.10 -1.66 -2.03
N LEU A 46 -5.77 -2.72 -2.78
CA LEU A 46 -6.72 -3.78 -3.12
C LEU A 46 -7.21 -4.53 -1.88
N GLY A 47 -6.30 -4.90 -0.97
CA GLY A 47 -6.66 -5.57 0.28
C GLY A 47 -7.60 -4.73 1.14
N TYR A 48 -7.28 -3.44 1.30
CA TYR A 48 -8.13 -2.51 2.03
C TYR A 48 -9.48 -2.29 1.34
N ALA A 49 -9.50 -2.08 0.03
CA ALA A 49 -10.72 -1.87 -0.75
C ALA A 49 -11.66 -3.08 -0.68
N GLN A 50 -11.14 -4.30 -0.82
CA GLN A 50 -11.92 -5.52 -0.65
C GLN A 50 -12.51 -5.63 0.76
N LYS A 51 -11.75 -5.23 1.79
CA LYS A 51 -12.19 -5.28 3.18
C LYS A 51 -13.30 -4.27 3.45
N VAL A 52 -13.13 -3.03 2.99
CA VAL A 52 -14.14 -1.98 3.08
C VAL A 52 -15.40 -2.38 2.32
N PHE A 53 -15.27 -2.89 1.09
CA PHE A 53 -16.40 -3.36 0.31
C PHE A 53 -17.18 -4.48 1.01
N ARG A 54 -16.47 -5.45 1.59
CA ARG A 54 -17.09 -6.53 2.37
C ARG A 54 -17.80 -6.00 3.62
N ASP A 55 -17.23 -5.01 4.30
CA ASP A 55 -17.82 -4.41 5.49
C ASP A 55 -19.07 -3.58 5.16
N LEU A 56 -19.02 -2.79 4.08
CA LEU A 56 -20.16 -2.01 3.59
C LEU A 56 -21.32 -2.93 3.18
N LYS A 57 -21.04 -4.02 2.46
CA LYS A 57 -22.04 -5.02 2.07
C LYS A 57 -22.64 -5.72 3.29
N ARG A 58 -21.83 -6.05 4.31
CA ARG A 58 -22.32 -6.63 5.58
C ARG A 58 -23.23 -5.67 6.34
N ARG A 59 -22.91 -4.38 6.31
CA ARG A 59 -23.69 -3.32 6.95
C ARG A 59 -24.90 -2.86 6.11
N LYS A 60 -25.12 -3.43 4.92
CA LYS A 60 -26.19 -3.06 3.97
C LYS A 60 -26.18 -1.58 3.58
N VAL A 61 -24.99 -0.97 3.56
CA VAL A 61 -24.81 0.42 3.12
C VAL A 61 -24.75 0.49 1.59
N ILE A 62 -24.27 -0.59 0.97
CA ILE A 62 -24.23 -0.85 -0.47
C ILE A 62 -24.76 -2.27 -0.71
#